data_AF-A0A9Y1BVT8-F1
#
_entry.id   AF-A0A9Y1BVT8-F1
#
_cell.length_a   1.000
_cell.length_b   1.000
_cell.length_c   1.000
_cell.angle_alpha   90.00
_cell.angle_beta   90.00
_cell.angle_gamma   90.00
#
_symmetry.space_group_name_H-M   'P 1'
#
loop_
_entity.id
_entity.type
_entity.pdbx_description
1 polymer ?
#
loop_
_entity_poly.entity_id
_entity_poly.type
_entity_poly.pdbx_seq_one_letter_code
_entity_poly.pdbx_strand_id
1 'polypeptide(L)' 'MARVECPKCKSLNVKEVEDKSKVIAYFNHVPVYKKKIVCKDCTYEWYPDEKE' A
#
# COMPACT_ATOMS: atom_id res chain seq x y z
N MET A 1 -7.16 10.78 13.03
CA MET A 1 -7.29 9.76 11.96
C MET A 1 -6.61 10.30 10.72
N ALA A 2 -5.40 9.84 10.40
CA ALA A 2 -4.76 10.21 9.14
C ALA A 2 -5.50 9.50 8.00
N ARG A 3 -6.18 10.25 7.13
CA ARG A 3 -6.76 9.69 5.91
C ARG A 3 -5.66 9.66 4.86
N VAL A 4 -5.40 8.49 4.29
CA VAL A 4 -4.46 8.35 3.18
C VAL A 4 -5.09 9.03 1.96
N GLU A 5 -4.51 10.13 1.51
CA GLU A 5 -4.88 10.78 0.25
C GLU A 5 -3.95 10.32 -0.88
N CYS A 6 -4.48 10.25 -2.09
CA CYS A 6 -3.65 9.98 -3.25
C CYS A 6 -2.74 11.17 -3.55
N PRO A 7 -1.41 11.01 -3.59
CA PRO A 7 -0.50 12.13 -3.88
C PRO A 7 -0.65 12.67 -5.31
N LYS A 8 -1.28 11.91 -6.22
CA LYS A 8 -1.46 12.30 -7.62
C LYS A 8 -2.75 13.10 -7.87
N CYS A 9 -3.86 12.70 -7.22
CA CYS A 9 -5.18 13.29 -7.48
C CYS A 9 -5.89 13.83 -6.24
N LYS A 10 -5.30 13.69 -5.05
CA LYS A 10 -5.87 14.04 -3.74
C LYS A 10 -7.19 13.33 -3.41
N SER A 11 -7.55 12.30 -4.17
CA SER A 11 -8.70 11.47 -3.85
C SER A 11 -8.44 10.66 -2.58
N LEU A 12 -9.48 10.51 -1.78
CA LEU A 12 -9.52 9.67 -0.60
C LEU A 12 -9.94 8.23 -0.93
N ASN A 13 -10.32 7.95 -2.18
CA ASN A 13 -10.74 6.63 -2.63
C ASN A 13 -9.53 5.79 -3.00
N VAL A 14 -8.83 5.36 -1.97
CA VAL A 14 -7.61 4.54 -2.07
C VAL A 14 -7.86 3.18 -1.45
N LYS A 15 -7.19 2.15 -1.96
CA LYS A 15 -7.30 0.77 -1.50
C LYS A 15 -5.93 0.21 -1.20
N GLU A 16 -5.77 -0.34 -0.02
CA GLU A 16 -4.57 -1.12 0.32
C GLU A 16 -4.68 -2.53 -0.29
N VAL A 17 -3.58 -2.96 -0.90
CA VAL A 17 -3.43 -4.26 -1.57
C VAL A 17 -2.08 -4.85 -1.16
N GLU A 18 -2.08 -6.13 -0.84
CA GLU A 18 -0.84 -6.87 -0.54
C GLU A 18 -0.18 -7.33 -1.84
N ASP A 19 1.06 -6.92 -2.05
CA ASP A 19 1.87 -7.33 -3.19
C ASP A 19 2.48 -8.71 -2.90
N LYS A 20 1.76 -9.76 -3.30
CA LYS A 20 2.17 -11.16 -3.07
C LYS A 20 3.48 -11.54 -3.76
N SER A 21 3.94 -10.73 -4.71
CA SER A 21 5.22 -10.90 -5.41
C SER A 21 6.42 -10.41 -4.57
N LYS A 22 6.18 -9.54 -3.57
CA LYS A 22 7.22 -9.00 -2.69
C LYS A 22 6.97 -9.39 -1.24
N VAL A 23 7.60 -10.47 -0.82
CA VAL A 23 7.67 -10.83 0.60
C VAL A 23 8.73 -9.95 1.28
N ILE A 24 8.33 -9.17 2.28
CA ILE A 24 9.23 -8.31 3.07
C ILE A 24 9.84 -9.04 4.25
N ALA A 25 9.07 -9.94 4.88
CA ALA A 25 9.53 -10.68 6.05
C ALA A 25 8.74 -11.99 6.19
N TYR A 26 9.23 -12.89 7.02
CA TYR A 26 8.49 -14.07 7.46
C TYR A 26 8.31 -13.97 8.98
N PHE A 27 7.08 -13.84 9.44
CA PHE A 27 6.75 -13.76 10.86
C PHE A 27 6.09 -15.07 11.29
N ASN A 28 6.74 -15.86 12.14
CA ASN A 28 6.25 -17.18 12.58
C ASN A 28 5.79 -18.08 11.42
N HIS A 29 6.65 -18.23 10.40
CA HIS A 29 6.37 -19.01 9.18
C HIS A 29 5.25 -18.45 8.28
N VAL A 30 4.68 -17.29 8.61
CA VAL A 30 3.72 -16.59 7.75
C VAL A 30 4.47 -15.56 6.91
N PRO A 31 4.40 -15.61 5.56
CA PRO A 31 4.98 -14.58 4.71
C PRO A 31 4.22 -13.26 4.89
N VAL A 32 4.96 -12.21 5.25
CA VAL A 32 4.47 -10.83 5.30
C VAL A 32 4.75 -10.21 3.94
N TYR A 33 3.68 -9.85 3.23
CA TYR A 33 3.77 -9.24 1.92
C TYR A 33 3.85 -7.71 2.03
N LYS A 34 4.56 -7.08 1.09
CA LYS A 34 4.63 -5.61 1.03
C LYS A 34 3.23 -5.08 0.74
N LYS A 35 2.74 -4.16 1.57
CA LYS A 35 1.47 -3.47 1.32
C LYS A 35 1.71 -2.30 0.39
N LYS A 36 0.89 -2.20 -0.64
CA LYS A 36 0.80 -1.02 -1.53
C LYS A 36 -0.59 -0.43 -1.46
N ILE A 37 -0.67 0.88 -1.66
CA ILE A 37 -1.92 1.61 -1.80
C ILE A 37 -2.15 1.87 -3.28
N VAL A 38 -3.37 1.66 -3.72
CA VAL A 38 -3.82 1.92 -5.08
C VAL A 38 -4.99 2.89 -5.04
N CYS A 39 -4.87 4.03 -5.71
CA CYS A 39 -6.00 4.95 -5.89
C CYS A 39 -6.98 4.40 -6.92
N LYS A 40 -8.27 4.35 -6.60
CA LYS A 40 -9.30 3.86 -7.52
C LYS A 40 -9.70 4.87 -8.58
N ASP A 41 -9.48 6.16 -8.37
CA ASP A 41 -9.82 7.20 -9.36
C ASP A 41 -8.75 7.35 -10.45
N CYS A 42 -7.48 7.45 -10.05
CA CYS A 42 -6.39 7.70 -10.99
C CYS A 42 -5.49 6.48 -11.24
N THR A 43 -5.82 5.33 -10.63
CA THR A 43 -5.08 4.05 -10.75
C THR A 43 -3.62 4.15 -10.33
N TYR A 44 -3.25 5.16 -9.55
CA TYR A 44 -1.88 5.35 -9.07
C TYR A 44 -1.59 4.40 -7.91
N GLU A 45 -0.44 3.72 -7.93
CA GLU A 45 0.00 2.82 -6.86
C GLU A 45 1.28 3.33 -6.17
N TRP A 46 1.33 3.24 -4.83
CA TRP A 46 2.47 3.66 -4.01
C TRP A 46 2.59 2.84 -2.72
N TYR A 47 3.73 2.90 -2.04
CA TYR A 47 3.98 2.15 -0.81
C TYR A 47 3.91 3.10 0.40
N PRO A 48 3.03 2.88 1.39
CA PRO A 48 3.00 3.70 2.62
C PRO A 48 4.10 3.35 3.63
N ASP A 49 4.69 2.17 3.50
CA ASP A 49 5.57 1.54 4.49
C ASP A 49 7.07 1.75 4.16
N GLU A 50 7.42 2.91 3.59
CA GLU A 50 8.81 3.32 3.36
C GLU A 50 9.29 4.28 4.46
N LYS A 51 9.05 3.93 5.73
CA LYS A 51 9.79 4.55 6.84
C LYS A 51 11.04 3.73 7.10
N GLU A 52 12.12 4.09 6.39
CA GLU A 52 13.50 3.83 6.85
C GLU A 52 13.88 4.85 7.92
#